data_AF-A0A939YCA9-F1
#
_entry.id   AF-A0A939YCA9-F1
#
_cell.length_a   1.000
_cell.length_b   1.000
_cell.length_c   1.000
_cell.angle_alpha   90.00
_cell.angle_beta   90.00
_cell.angle_gamma   90.00
#
_symmetry.space_group_name_H-M   'P 1'
#
loop_
_entity.id
_entity.type
_entity.pdbx_description
1 polymer ?
#
loop_
_entity_poly.entity_id
_entity_poly.type
_entity_poly.pdbx_seq_one_letter_code
_entity_poly.pdbx_strand_id
1 'polypeptide(L)'
;MAMFKKIAFVACSFFSVAALVYTGALAIAMGGRSAAGAYGLLFKNVAVLFVYSWAMGALESVFTLKISAAAKRVIHALALYACTLAAGLIMADPGKDARQIVLFIFILTLVYTVLYTATVLIMRIIKKARE
;
A
#
# COMPACT_ATOMS: atom_id res chain seq x y z
N MET A 1 -2.07 -7.81 24.32
CA MET A 1 -3.23 -7.00 23.86
C MET A 1 -2.86 -5.66 23.20
N ALA A 2 -1.76 -5.00 23.58
CA ALA A 2 -1.37 -3.69 23.01
C ALA A 2 -0.97 -3.72 21.52
N MET A 3 -0.29 -4.77 21.07
CA MET A 3 0.18 -4.88 19.68
C MET A 3 -0.98 -4.99 18.68
N PHE A 4 -1.99 -5.82 18.96
CA PHE A 4 -3.17 -5.95 18.10
C PHE A 4 -3.92 -4.62 17.95
N LYS A 5 -4.08 -3.86 19.05
CA LYS A 5 -4.70 -2.52 19.00
C LYS A 5 -3.89 -1.56 18.12
N LYS A 6 -2.56 -1.57 18.21
CA LYS A 6 -1.68 -0.76 17.34
C LYS A 6 -1.83 -1.15 15.87
N ILE A 7 -1.81 -2.45 15.57
CA ILE A 7 -1.99 -2.99 14.21
C ILE A 7 -3.33 -2.55 13.64
N ALA A 8 -4.42 -2.75 14.39
CA ALA A 8 -5.77 -2.38 13.96
C ALA A 8 -5.90 -0.87 13.75
N PHE A 9 -5.32 -0.05 14.62
CA PHE A 9 -5.32 1.40 14.47
C PHE A 9 -4.61 1.83 13.17
N VAL A 10 -3.38 1.35 12.94
CA VAL A 10 -2.61 1.66 11.72
C VAL A 10 -3.36 1.18 10.46
N ALA A 11 -3.91 -0.03 10.50
CA ALA A 11 -4.68 -0.59 9.40
C ALA A 11 -5.92 0.27 9.09
N CYS A 12 -6.72 0.61 10.09
CA CYS A 12 -7.92 1.43 9.90
C CYS A 12 -7.59 2.85 9.43
N SER A 13 -6.53 3.48 9.97
CA SER A 13 -6.10 4.82 9.55
C SER A 13 -5.59 4.84 8.12
N PHE A 14 -4.82 3.83 7.71
CA PHE A 14 -4.37 3.73 6.32
C PHE A 14 -5.55 3.42 5.39
N PHE A 15 -6.42 2.49 5.77
CA PHE A 15 -7.57 2.08 4.98
C PHE A 15 -8.51 3.25 4.71
N SER A 16 -8.82 4.08 5.71
CA SER A 16 -9.75 5.20 5.53
C SER A 16 -9.23 6.21 4.49
N VAL A 17 -7.96 6.59 4.59
CA VAL A 17 -7.32 7.52 3.64
C VAL A 17 -7.24 6.87 2.25
N ALA A 18 -6.78 5.63 2.16
CA ALA A 18 -6.62 4.93 0.89
C ALA A 18 -7.97 4.71 0.18
N ALA A 19 -9.02 4.30 0.91
CA ALA A 19 -10.36 4.10 0.37
C ALA A 19 -10.97 5.41 -0.13
N LEU A 20 -10.80 6.52 0.60
CA LEU A 20 -11.25 7.84 0.17
C LEU A 20 -10.54 8.30 -1.11
N VAL A 21 -9.21 8.22 -1.13
CA VAL A 21 -8.42 8.61 -2.31
C VAL A 21 -8.78 7.74 -3.52
N TYR A 22 -8.91 6.43 -3.32
CA TYR A 22 -9.29 5.51 -4.39
C TYR A 22 -10.70 5.77 -4.91
N THR A 23 -11.68 5.93 -4.02
CA THR A 23 -13.08 6.19 -4.40
C THR A 23 -13.20 7.52 -5.15
N GLY A 24 -12.52 8.56 -4.68
CA GLY A 24 -12.47 9.86 -5.36
C GLY A 24 -11.82 9.76 -6.74
N ALA A 25 -10.67 9.09 -6.85
CA ALA A 25 -10.00 8.89 -8.13
C ALA A 25 -10.85 8.08 -9.12
N LEU A 26 -11.52 7.03 -8.65
CA LEU A 26 -12.44 6.24 -9.47
C LEU A 26 -13.64 7.07 -9.91
N ALA A 27 -14.24 7.87 -9.02
CA ALA A 27 -15.36 8.74 -9.36
C ALA A 27 -15.00 9.74 -10.48
N ILE A 28 -13.80 10.35 -10.39
CA ILE A 28 -13.27 11.24 -11.43
C ILE A 28 -13.05 10.48 -12.74
N ALA A 29 -12.41 9.31 -12.69
CA ALA A 29 -12.09 8.52 -13.87
C ALA A 29 -13.34 7.96 -14.59
N MET A 30 -14.43 7.74 -13.86
CA MET A 30 -15.64 7.15 -14.42
C MET A 30 -16.55 8.14 -15.14
N GLY A 31 -16.43 9.45 -14.91
CA GLY A 31 -17.01 10.50 -15.77
C GLY A 31 -18.48 10.29 -16.19
N GLY A 32 -19.33 9.73 -15.33
CA GLY A 32 -20.75 9.48 -15.63
C GLY A 32 -21.09 8.13 -16.29
N ARG A 33 -20.13 7.19 -16.40
CA ARG A 33 -20.35 5.82 -16.91
C ARG A 33 -21.25 4.99 -15.96
N SER A 34 -21.88 3.95 -16.49
CA SER A 34 -22.80 3.04 -15.78
C SER A 34 -22.33 2.66 -14.37
N ALA A 35 -23.21 2.87 -13.40
CA ALA A 35 -22.95 2.65 -11.98
C ALA A 35 -22.70 1.16 -11.65
N ALA A 36 -23.34 0.23 -12.36
CA ALA A 36 -23.23 -1.21 -12.05
C ALA A 36 -21.80 -1.76 -12.24
N GLY A 37 -21.13 -1.37 -13.33
CA GLY A 37 -19.72 -1.72 -13.55
C GLY A 37 -18.75 -1.00 -12.61
N ALA A 38 -19.13 0.23 -12.19
CA ALA A 38 -18.38 1.02 -11.22
C ALA A 38 -18.31 0.34 -9.85
N TYR A 39 -19.45 -0.14 -9.36
CA TYR A 39 -19.55 -0.72 -8.02
C TYR A 39 -18.77 -2.03 -7.91
N GLY A 40 -18.81 -2.89 -8.93
CA GLY A 40 -18.02 -4.13 -8.92
C GLY A 40 -16.51 -3.86 -8.82
N LEU A 41 -16.02 -2.88 -9.59
CA LEU A 41 -14.62 -2.46 -9.53
C LEU A 41 -14.28 -1.82 -8.17
N LEU A 42 -15.16 -0.96 -7.67
CA LEU A 42 -15.02 -0.29 -6.38
C LEU A 42 -14.91 -1.30 -5.25
N PHE A 43 -15.87 -2.23 -5.12
CA PHE A 43 -15.89 -3.20 -4.02
C PHE A 43 -14.68 -4.14 -4.06
N LYS A 44 -14.32 -4.65 -5.24
CA LYS A 44 -13.10 -5.49 -5.40
C LYS A 44 -11.87 -4.74 -4.89
N ASN A 45 -11.68 -3.51 -5.35
CA ASN A 45 -10.46 -2.76 -5.08
C ASN A 45 -10.43 -2.21 -3.65
N VAL A 46 -11.56 -1.83 -3.08
CA VAL A 46 -11.68 -1.47 -1.66
C VAL A 46 -11.38 -2.69 -0.77
N ALA A 47 -11.83 -3.89 -1.14
CA ALA A 47 -11.51 -5.11 -0.38
C ALA A 47 -10.01 -5.41 -0.41
N VAL A 48 -9.35 -5.24 -1.56
CA VAL A 48 -7.89 -5.40 -1.67
C VAL A 48 -7.16 -4.36 -0.81
N LEU A 49 -7.60 -3.10 -0.85
CA LEU A 49 -7.05 -2.04 -0.01
C LEU A 49 -7.22 -2.35 1.48
N PHE A 50 -8.35 -2.91 1.88
CA PHE A 50 -8.58 -3.33 3.27
C PHE A 50 -7.55 -4.38 3.70
N VAL A 51 -7.38 -5.46 2.93
CA VAL A 51 -6.39 -6.51 3.22
C VAL A 51 -4.96 -5.96 3.24
N TYR A 52 -4.62 -5.11 2.28
CA TYR A 52 -3.32 -4.45 2.22
C TYR A 52 -3.07 -3.54 3.43
N SER A 53 -4.10 -2.87 3.94
CA SER A 53 -4.02 -2.03 5.15
C SER A 53 -3.72 -2.87 6.40
N TRP A 54 -4.28 -4.08 6.50
CA TRP A 54 -3.94 -5.01 7.56
C TRP A 54 -2.50 -5.54 7.44
N ALA A 55 -2.03 -5.81 6.22
CA ALA A 55 -0.63 -6.18 6.00
C ALA A 55 0.32 -5.05 6.44
N MET A 56 0.00 -3.79 6.10
CA MET A 56 0.72 -2.60 6.57
C MET A 56 0.79 -2.54 8.11
N GLY A 57 -0.36 -2.70 8.77
CA GLY A 57 -0.41 -2.73 10.23
C GLY A 57 0.43 -3.87 10.81
N ALA A 58 0.35 -5.08 10.24
CA ALA A 58 1.10 -6.24 10.71
C ALA A 58 2.61 -6.08 10.53
N LEU A 59 3.07 -5.41 9.47
CA LEU A 59 4.49 -5.18 9.21
C LEU A 59 5.18 -4.31 10.27
N GLU A 60 4.42 -3.51 11.04
CA GLU A 60 4.95 -2.80 12.22
C GLU A 60 5.53 -3.76 13.28
N SER A 61 5.05 -5.00 13.33
CA SER A 61 5.55 -6.01 14.27
C SER A 61 7.03 -6.37 14.00
N VAL A 62 7.52 -6.20 12.77
CA VAL A 62 8.93 -6.40 12.40
C VAL A 62 9.87 -5.55 13.26
N PHE A 63 9.42 -4.36 13.68
CA PHE A 63 10.23 -3.48 14.51
C PHE A 63 10.40 -3.96 15.95
N THR A 64 9.61 -4.94 16.39
CA THR A 64 9.72 -5.57 17.72
C THR A 64 10.73 -6.71 17.78
N LEU A 65 11.20 -7.20 16.63
CA LEU A 65 12.18 -8.30 16.55
C LEU A 65 13.52 -7.90 17.20
N LYS A 66 14.21 -8.84 17.82
CA LYS A 66 15.54 -8.61 18.44
C LYS A 66 16.67 -8.77 17.41
N ILE A 67 16.63 -7.97 16.34
CA ILE A 67 17.63 -7.96 15.26
C ILE A 67 18.15 -6.55 15.00
N SER A 68 19.19 -6.41 14.18
CA SER A 68 19.77 -5.10 13.84
C SER A 68 18.74 -4.16 13.20
N ALA A 69 18.86 -2.86 13.48
CA ALA A 69 17.96 -1.85 12.91
C ALA A 69 17.99 -1.84 11.37
N ALA A 70 19.15 -2.14 10.77
CA ALA A 70 19.29 -2.29 9.33
C ALA A 70 18.46 -3.48 8.81
N ALA A 71 18.57 -4.65 9.45
CA ALA A 71 17.81 -5.84 9.06
C ALA A 71 16.29 -5.62 9.15
N LYS A 72 15.81 -4.95 10.21
CA LYS A 72 14.38 -4.60 10.35
C LYS A 72 13.86 -3.78 9.17
N ARG A 73 14.62 -2.76 8.76
CA ARG A 73 14.26 -1.88 7.65
C ARG A 73 14.24 -2.64 6.32
N VAL A 74 15.22 -3.50 6.08
CA VAL A 74 15.28 -4.33 4.86
C VAL A 74 14.09 -5.29 4.80
N ILE A 75 13.80 -6.01 5.89
CA ILE A 75 12.65 -6.92 5.96
C ILE A 75 11.35 -6.15 5.72
N HIS A 76 11.16 -5.02 6.40
CA HIS A 76 9.99 -4.18 6.23
C HIS A 76 9.84 -3.68 4.79
N ALA A 77 10.93 -3.19 4.17
CA ALA A 77 10.92 -2.73 2.78
C ALA A 77 10.54 -3.86 1.82
N LEU A 78 11.19 -5.01 1.92
CA LEU A 78 10.94 -6.14 1.01
C LEU A 78 9.52 -6.70 1.17
N ALA A 79 9.05 -6.88 2.40
CA ALA A 79 7.72 -7.40 2.64
C ALA A 79 6.65 -6.41 2.19
N LEU A 80 6.85 -5.11 2.45
CA LEU A 80 5.94 -4.07 1.97
C LEU A 80 5.90 -4.00 0.44
N TYR A 81 7.06 -4.11 -0.21
CA TYR A 81 7.15 -4.17 -1.67
C TYR A 81 6.36 -5.36 -2.24
N ALA A 82 6.54 -6.55 -1.66
CA ALA A 82 5.80 -7.74 -2.08
C ALA A 82 4.28 -7.57 -1.91
N CYS A 83 3.83 -7.02 -0.77
CA CYS A 83 2.41 -6.71 -0.55
C CYS A 83 1.89 -5.67 -1.56
N THR A 84 2.70 -4.66 -1.90
CA THR A 84 2.33 -3.60 -2.85
C THR A 84 2.18 -4.18 -4.25
N LEU A 85 3.13 -5.02 -4.69
CA LEU A 85 3.06 -5.71 -5.98
C LEU A 85 1.81 -6.59 -6.07
N ALA A 86 1.56 -7.42 -5.05
CA ALA A 86 0.41 -8.30 -5.02
C ALA A 86 -0.90 -7.51 -5.09
N ALA A 87 -1.05 -6.48 -4.25
CA ALA A 87 -2.24 -5.63 -4.24
C ALA A 87 -2.43 -4.92 -5.59
N GLY A 88 -1.37 -4.32 -6.14
CA GLY A 88 -1.39 -3.64 -7.43
C GLY A 88 -1.79 -4.56 -8.58
N LEU A 89 -1.22 -5.76 -8.64
CA LEU A 89 -1.55 -6.75 -9.68
C LEU A 89 -3.01 -7.20 -9.60
N ILE A 90 -3.54 -7.45 -8.40
CA ILE A 90 -4.93 -7.84 -8.20
C ILE A 90 -5.89 -6.71 -8.59
N MET A 91 -5.55 -5.47 -8.24
CA MET A 91 -6.39 -4.29 -8.51
C MET A 91 -6.38 -3.89 -9.98
N ALA A 92 -5.20 -3.86 -10.61
CA ALA A 92 -5.04 -3.43 -11.99
C ALA A 92 -5.47 -4.50 -13.00
N ASP A 93 -5.33 -5.78 -12.63
CA ASP A 93 -5.68 -6.94 -13.47
C ASP A 93 -5.24 -6.75 -14.94
N PRO A 94 -3.91 -6.62 -15.21
CA PRO A 94 -3.37 -6.18 -16.50
C PRO A 94 -3.54 -7.20 -17.65
N GLY A 95 -4.44 -8.19 -17.52
CA GLY A 95 -4.73 -9.19 -18.54
C GLY A 95 -3.69 -10.30 -18.62
N LYS A 96 -3.70 -11.04 -19.75
CA LYS A 96 -2.82 -12.21 -19.98
C LYS A 96 -1.57 -11.88 -20.80
N ASP A 97 -1.43 -10.65 -21.30
CA ASP A 97 -0.26 -10.25 -22.07
C ASP A 97 0.93 -10.06 -21.12
N ALA A 98 1.95 -10.91 -21.28
CA ALA A 98 3.18 -10.85 -20.50
C ALA A 98 3.85 -9.48 -20.59
N ARG A 99 3.77 -8.78 -21.73
CA ARG A 99 4.36 -7.45 -21.90
C ARG A 99 3.67 -6.42 -21.02
N GLN A 100 2.34 -6.47 -20.92
CA GLN A 100 1.56 -5.55 -20.09
C GLN A 100 1.80 -5.82 -18.60
N ILE A 101 1.87 -7.09 -18.20
CA ILE A 101 2.20 -7.48 -16.83
C ILE A 101 3.59 -6.96 -16.43
N VAL A 102 4.61 -7.20 -17.28
CA VAL A 102 5.99 -6.76 -17.00
C VAL A 102 6.08 -5.24 -16.93
N LEU A 103 5.44 -4.52 -17.85
CA LEU A 103 5.42 -3.06 -17.83
C LEU A 103 4.74 -2.52 -16.57
N PHE A 104 3.63 -3.13 -16.16
CA PHE A 104 2.92 -2.76 -14.93
C PHE A 104 3.78 -2.99 -13.69
N ILE A 105 4.43 -4.16 -13.58
CA ILE A 105 5.36 -4.46 -12.49
C ILE A 105 6.48 -3.41 -12.47
N PHE A 106 7.10 -3.12 -13.61
CA PHE A 106 8.17 -2.14 -13.72
C PHE A 106 7.75 -0.74 -13.23
N ILE A 107 6.60 -0.24 -13.69
CA ILE A 107 6.05 1.05 -13.25
C ILE A 107 5.76 1.02 -11.75
N LEU A 108 5.13 -0.03 -11.25
CA LEU A 108 4.78 -0.16 -9.84
C LEU A 108 6.03 -0.22 -8.95
N THR A 109 7.10 -0.88 -9.40
CA THR A 109 8.40 -0.89 -8.74
C THR A 109 9.00 0.51 -8.66
N LEU A 110 9.00 1.26 -9.77
CA LEU A 110 9.52 2.63 -9.77
C LEU A 110 8.73 3.54 -8.81
N VAL A 111 7.41 3.46 -8.86
CA VAL A 111 6.53 4.23 -7.96
C VAL A 111 6.81 3.87 -6.50
N TYR A 112 6.91 2.57 -6.19
CA TYR A 112 7.24 2.09 -4.86
C TYR A 112 8.59 2.64 -4.38
N THR A 113 9.65 2.55 -5.19
CA THR A 113 10.99 3.01 -4.85
C THR A 113 11.01 4.51 -4.55
N VAL A 114 10.34 5.33 -5.37
CA VAL A 114 10.26 6.78 -5.17
C VAL A 114 9.51 7.11 -3.87
N LEU A 115 8.33 6.52 -3.66
CA LEU A 115 7.51 6.78 -2.47
C LEU A 115 8.18 6.29 -1.19
N TYR A 116 8.80 5.11 -1.21
CA TYR A 116 9.51 4.57 -0.05
C TYR A 116 10.72 5.44 0.30
N THR A 117 11.53 5.83 -0.69
CA THR A 117 12.69 6.71 -0.47
C THR A 117 12.26 8.07 0.07
N ALA A 118 11.23 8.69 -0.52
CA ALA A 118 10.68 9.96 -0.04
C ALA A 118 10.20 9.87 1.42
N THR A 119 9.49 8.79 1.77
CA THR A 119 9.02 8.55 3.14
C THR A 119 10.18 8.44 4.13
N VAL A 120 11.24 7.71 3.78
CA VAL A 120 12.45 7.60 4.61
C VAL A 120 13.15 8.95 4.78
N LEU A 121 13.21 9.77 3.74
CA LEU A 121 13.79 11.12 3.80
C LEU A 121 12.97 12.04 4.71
N ILE A 122 11.64 12.08 4.54
CA ILE A 122 10.73 12.86 5.39
C ILE A 122 10.90 12.46 6.87
N MET A 123 10.93 11.16 7.16
CA MET A 123 11.13 10.66 8.52
C MET A 123 12.48 11.10 9.11
N ARG A 124 13.55 11.12 8.31
CA ARG A 124 14.85 11.64 8.76
C ARG A 124 14.82 13.15 9.04
N ILE A 125 14.18 13.93 8.17
CA ILE A 125 14.05 15.39 8.34
C ILE A 125 13.26 15.70 9.61
N ILE A 126 12.11 15.04 9.82
CA ILE A 126 11.28 15.21 11.02
C ILE A 126 12.06 14.84 12.28
N LYS A 127 12.83 13.74 12.26
CA LYS A 127 13.66 13.35 13.41
C LYS A 127 14.70 14.42 13.73
N LYS A 128 15.40 14.92 12.72
CA LYS A 128 16.42 15.97 12.88
C LYS A 128 15.82 17.29 13.39
N ALA A 129 14.59 17.62 13.02
CA ALA A 129 13.90 18.83 13.48
C ALA A 129 13.39 18.76 14.93
N ARG A 130 13.36 17.55 15.53
CA ARG A 130 12.95 17.32 16.92
C ARG A 130 14.12 17.16 17.89
N GLU A 131 15.34 17.10 17.37
CA GLU A 131 16.61 17.11 18.12
C GLU A 131 17.09 18.55 18.27
#